data_AF-A0A5U2F9G6-F1
#
_entry.id   AF-A0A5U2F9G6-F1
#
_cell.length_a   1.000
_cell.length_b   1.000
_cell.length_c   1.000
_cell.angle_alpha   90.00
_cell.angle_beta   90.00
_cell.angle_gamma   90.00
#
_symmetry.space_group_name_H-M   'P 1'
#
loop_
_entity.id
_entity.type
_entity.pdbx_description
1 polymer ?
#
loop_
_entity_poly.entity_id
_entity_poly.type
_entity_poly.pdbx_seq_one_letter_code
_entity_poly.pdbx_strand_id
1 'polypeptide(L)'
;MERFKTCITEMMIQLPGDTQRRLVICLALRKLAGWLQTISPNKVRPEIRDRVIQYQNECDDVLYDYWTKGVAVNPRRVSVMEELNQACADMKRDKGIASLFGTGLNEWKSVKSAHASKIRSLINEANLLIDFVLADTGKGKTTRT
;
A
#
# COMPACT_ATOMS: atom_id res chain seq x y z
N MET A 1 -10.52 0.49 -27.10
CA MET A 1 -10.95 0.92 -25.75
C MET A 1 -12.34 0.41 -25.36
N GLU A 2 -12.96 -0.48 -26.16
CA GLU A 2 -14.32 -0.98 -25.88
C GLU A 2 -14.45 -1.73 -24.55
N ARG A 3 -13.38 -2.42 -24.09
CA ARG A 3 -13.35 -3.23 -22.87
C ARG A 3 -13.70 -2.46 -21.58
N PHE A 4 -13.42 -1.15 -21.52
CA PHE A 4 -13.65 -0.33 -20.33
C PHE A 4 -14.76 0.72 -20.51
N LYS A 5 -15.44 0.74 -21.66
CA LYS A 5 -16.44 1.75 -22.00
C LYS A 5 -17.58 1.84 -20.99
N THR A 6 -17.96 0.71 -20.38
CA THR A 6 -19.02 0.66 -19.35
C THR A 6 -18.55 1.10 -17.95
N CYS A 7 -17.24 1.21 -17.73
CA CYS A 7 -16.65 1.51 -16.42
C CYS A 7 -15.91 2.85 -16.39
N ILE A 8 -15.84 3.54 -17.53
CA ILE A 8 -15.26 4.87 -17.68
C ILE A 8 -16.40 5.86 -17.89
N THR A 9 -16.48 6.87 -17.03
CA THR A 9 -17.48 7.93 -17.11
C THR A 9 -16.76 9.28 -17.09
N GLU A 10 -17.16 10.16 -17.99
CA GLU A 10 -16.76 11.56 -17.95
C GLU A 10 -17.76 12.35 -17.11
N MET A 11 -17.28 13.10 -16.13
CA MET A 11 -18.12 13.94 -15.28
C MET A 11 -17.47 15.28 -14.99
N MET A 12 -18.30 16.31 -14.87
CA MET A 12 -17.89 17.65 -14.47
C MET A 12 -17.77 17.69 -12.95
N ILE A 13 -16.54 17.73 -12.44
CA ILE A 13 -16.26 17.78 -11.01
C ILE A 13 -15.52 19.08 -10.69
N GLN A 14 -15.82 19.66 -9.52
CA GLN A 14 -14.99 20.69 -8.91
C GLN A 14 -14.09 20.00 -7.88
N LEU A 15 -12.77 20.01 -8.11
CA LEU A 15 -11.81 19.39 -7.20
C LEU A 15 -11.65 20.24 -5.93
N PRO A 16 -11.36 19.62 -4.77
CA PRO A 16 -11.04 20.36 -3.55
C PRO A 16 -9.87 21.33 -3.79
N GLY A 17 -10.09 22.62 -3.55
CA GLY A 17 -9.10 23.67 -3.78
C GLY A 17 -9.09 24.27 -5.20
N ASP A 18 -9.94 23.79 -6.11
CA ASP A 18 -10.15 24.41 -7.43
C ASP A 18 -11.43 25.27 -7.43
N THR A 19 -11.38 26.42 -8.09
CA THR A 19 -12.54 27.31 -8.29
C THR A 19 -13.32 26.96 -9.57
N GLN A 20 -12.72 26.17 -10.46
CA GLN A 20 -13.32 25.81 -11.75
C GLN A 20 -13.77 24.34 -11.79
N ARG A 21 -14.89 24.09 -12.47
CA ARG A 21 -15.33 22.73 -12.81
C ARG A 21 -14.57 22.26 -14.03
N ARG A 22 -13.97 21.07 -13.94
CA ARG A 22 -13.27 20.45 -15.06
C ARG A 22 -13.90 19.12 -15.40
N LEU A 23 -13.75 18.73 -16.67
CA LEU A 23 -14.14 17.42 -17.13
C LEU A 23 -13.10 16.41 -16.66
N VAL A 24 -13.53 15.46 -15.83
CA VAL A 24 -12.68 14.43 -15.23
C VAL A 24 -13.14 13.06 -15.72
N ILE A 25 -12.17 12.26 -16.19
CA ILE A 25 -12.39 10.87 -16.56
C ILE A 25 -12.31 10.03 -15.30
N CYS A 26 -13.39 9.36 -14.95
CA CYS A 26 -13.47 8.47 -13.79
C CYS A 26 -13.44 7.02 -14.24
N LEU A 27 -12.63 6.19 -13.57
CA LEU A 27 -12.56 4.74 -13.76
C LEU A 27 -12.93 4.05 -12.45
N ALA A 28 -13.78 3.03 -12.51
CA ALA A 28 -14.06 2.19 -11.35
C ALA A 28 -12.76 1.59 -10.79
N LEU A 29 -12.46 1.81 -9.50
CA LEU A 29 -11.18 1.43 -8.89
C LEU A 29 -10.83 -0.06 -9.07
N ARG A 30 -11.83 -0.95 -8.95
CA ARG A 30 -11.70 -2.40 -9.21
C ARG A 30 -11.18 -2.76 -10.62
N LYS A 31 -11.30 -1.86 -11.60
CA LYS A 31 -10.85 -2.04 -12.98
C LYS A 31 -9.48 -1.41 -13.24
N LEU A 32 -8.93 -0.64 -12.29
CA LEU A 32 -7.67 0.06 -12.44
C LEU A 32 -6.52 -0.89 -12.79
N ALA A 33 -6.37 -1.98 -12.03
CA ALA A 33 -5.29 -2.95 -12.27
C ALA A 33 -5.39 -3.59 -13.66
N GLY A 34 -6.59 -4.02 -14.05
CA GLY A 34 -6.84 -4.56 -15.38
C GLY A 34 -6.63 -3.53 -16.51
N TRP A 35 -6.89 -2.24 -16.25
CA TRP A 35 -6.63 -1.16 -17.20
C TRP A 35 -5.12 -0.90 -17.36
N LEU A 36 -4.36 -0.86 -16.26
CA LEU A 36 -2.90 -0.72 -16.28
C LEU A 36 -2.23 -1.83 -17.10
N GLN A 37 -2.73 -3.08 -17.02
CA GLN A 37 -2.24 -4.19 -17.84
C GLN A 37 -2.41 -3.95 -19.36
N THR A 38 -3.35 -3.10 -19.78
CA THR A 38 -3.58 -2.81 -21.21
C THR A 38 -2.65 -1.73 -21.78
N ILE A 39 -1.84 -1.08 -20.94
CA ILE A 39 -0.92 -0.05 -21.38
C ILE A 39 0.24 -0.69 -22.15
N SER A 40 0.44 -0.28 -23.39
CA SER A 40 1.57 -0.75 -24.20
C SER A 40 2.87 -0.07 -23.77
N PRO A 41 3.92 -0.81 -23.32
CA PRO A 41 5.19 -0.22 -22.87
C PRO A 41 5.89 0.66 -23.91
N ASN A 42 5.64 0.39 -25.20
CA ASN A 42 6.18 1.17 -26.33
C ASN A 42 5.55 2.55 -26.45
N LYS A 43 4.32 2.73 -25.94
CA LYS A 43 3.58 4.01 -25.95
C LYS A 43 3.79 4.82 -24.68
N VAL A 44 4.75 4.42 -23.85
CA VAL A 44 5.09 5.09 -22.59
C VAL A 44 6.48 5.73 -22.71
N ARG A 45 6.70 6.82 -21.98
CA ARG A 45 8.01 7.46 -21.84
C ARG A 45 9.07 6.42 -21.42
N PRO A 46 10.28 6.47 -22.00
CA PRO A 46 11.31 5.44 -21.75
C PRO A 46 11.68 5.32 -20.27
N GLU A 47 11.69 6.43 -19.52
CA GLU A 47 12.02 6.48 -18.09
C GLU A 47 11.09 5.62 -17.19
N ILE A 48 9.86 5.35 -17.63
CA ILE A 48 8.87 4.59 -16.84
C ILE A 48 8.51 3.26 -17.48
N ARG A 49 9.08 2.94 -18.64
CA ARG A 49 8.80 1.70 -19.37
C ARG A 49 9.11 0.47 -18.52
N ASP A 50 10.28 0.46 -17.87
CA ASP A 50 10.72 -0.67 -17.05
C ASP A 50 9.77 -0.91 -15.87
N ARG A 51 9.24 0.16 -15.26
CA ARG A 51 8.25 0.06 -14.18
C ARG A 51 6.93 -0.53 -14.67
N VAL A 52 6.48 -0.16 -15.87
CA VAL A 52 5.27 -0.73 -16.47
C VAL A 52 5.45 -2.21 -16.76
N ILE A 53 6.59 -2.61 -17.32
CA ILE A 53 6.90 -4.02 -17.59
C ILE A 53 6.97 -4.81 -16.28
N GLN A 54 7.66 -4.28 -15.27
CA GLN A 54 7.71 -4.91 -13.95
C GLN A 54 6.32 -5.11 -13.35
N TYR A 55 5.47 -4.09 -13.41
CA TYR A 55 4.09 -4.20 -12.93
C TYR A 55 3.31 -5.30 -13.68
N GLN A 56 3.47 -5.38 -15.00
CA GLN A 56 2.78 -6.38 -15.82
C GLN A 56 3.23 -7.80 -15.48
N ASN A 57 4.54 -8.01 -15.30
CA ASN A 57 5.10 -9.30 -14.89
C ASN A 57 4.60 -9.70 -13.48
N GLU A 58 4.59 -8.77 -12.53
CA GLU A 58 4.04 -9.03 -11.19
C GLU A 58 2.56 -9.42 -11.23
N CYS A 59 1.78 -8.83 -12.14
CA CYS A 59 0.38 -9.21 -12.33
C CYS A 59 0.24 -10.65 -12.87
N ASP A 60 1.11 -11.04 -13.80
CA ASP A 60 1.10 -12.40 -14.36
C ASP A 60 1.46 -13.44 -13.29
N ASP A 61 2.47 -13.15 -12.46
CA ASP A 61 2.86 -13.99 -11.33
C ASP A 61 1.72 -14.11 -10.30
N VAL A 62 1.06 -13.01 -9.96
CA VAL A 62 -0.09 -12.99 -9.03
C VAL A 62 -1.25 -13.83 -9.57
N LEU A 63 -1.55 -13.71 -10.87
CA LEU A 63 -2.59 -14.52 -11.49
C LEU A 63 -2.22 -16.00 -11.49
N TYR A 64 -0.97 -16.33 -11.85
CA TYR A 64 -0.47 -17.70 -11.84
C TYR A 64 -0.55 -18.31 -10.45
N ASP A 65 -0.05 -17.63 -9.42
CA ASP A 65 -0.05 -18.11 -8.03
C ASP A 65 -1.49 -18.29 -7.52
N TYR A 66 -2.39 -17.37 -7.83
CA TYR A 66 -3.79 -17.49 -7.44
C TYR A 66 -4.43 -18.75 -8.06
N TRP A 67 -4.23 -19.00 -9.36
CA TRP A 67 -4.85 -20.15 -10.03
C TRP A 67 -4.18 -21.48 -9.72
N THR A 68 -2.87 -21.50 -9.42
CA THR A 68 -2.12 -22.74 -9.17
C THR A 68 -2.06 -23.13 -7.70
N LYS A 69 -1.88 -22.15 -6.80
CA LYS A 69 -1.75 -22.36 -5.34
C LYS A 69 -3.03 -22.02 -4.58
N GLY A 70 -4.00 -21.37 -5.24
CA GLY A 70 -5.25 -20.91 -4.62
C GLY A 70 -5.14 -19.60 -3.86
N VAL A 71 -3.93 -19.06 -3.68
CA VAL A 71 -3.67 -17.82 -2.95
C VAL A 71 -2.47 -17.09 -3.56
N ALA A 72 -2.60 -15.78 -3.71
CA ALA A 72 -1.49 -14.89 -4.08
C ALA A 72 -1.11 -14.05 -2.85
N VAL A 73 0.16 -14.09 -2.46
CA VAL A 73 0.67 -13.36 -1.29
C VAL A 73 1.61 -12.26 -1.77
N ASN A 74 1.36 -11.03 -1.33
CA ASN A 74 2.27 -9.92 -1.61
C ASN A 74 3.40 -9.91 -0.56
N PRO A 75 4.65 -10.24 -0.92
CA PRO A 75 5.75 -10.33 0.04
C PRO A 75 6.09 -8.98 0.69
N ARG A 76 5.78 -7.85 0.02
CA ARG A 76 6.00 -6.50 0.58
C ARG A 76 5.15 -6.25 1.82
N ARG A 77 3.95 -6.85 1.90
CA ARG A 77 3.08 -6.73 3.09
C ARG A 77 3.62 -7.54 4.27
N VAL A 78 4.25 -8.68 3.99
CA VAL A 78 4.89 -9.50 5.02
C VAL A 78 6.13 -8.79 5.57
N SER A 79 6.90 -8.13 4.71
CA SER A 79 8.08 -7.33 5.10
C SER A 79 7.73 -6.24 6.13
N VAL A 80 6.71 -5.42 5.87
CA VAL A 80 6.34 -4.32 6.78
C VAL A 80 5.89 -4.84 8.16
N MET A 81 5.14 -5.94 8.20
CA MET A 81 4.70 -6.52 9.47
C MET A 81 5.87 -7.15 10.24
N GLU A 82 6.77 -7.84 9.55
CA GLU A 82 7.96 -8.42 10.16
C GLU A 82 8.92 -7.34 10.68
N GLU A 83 9.14 -6.29 9.89
CA GLU A 83 9.93 -5.12 10.29
C GLU A 83 9.32 -4.39 11.48
N LEU A 84 7.99 -4.31 11.57
CA LEU A 84 7.30 -3.75 12.72
C LEU A 84 7.50 -4.61 13.97
N ASN A 85 7.38 -5.93 13.85
CA ASN A 85 7.62 -6.87 14.95
C ASN A 85 9.06 -6.75 15.47
N GLN A 86 10.03 -6.70 14.55
CA GLN A 86 11.44 -6.54 14.87
C GLN A 86 11.73 -5.19 15.55
N ALA A 87 11.18 -4.09 15.03
CA ALA A 87 11.34 -2.76 15.63
C ALA A 87 10.73 -2.69 17.04
N CYS A 88 9.59 -3.35 17.26
CA CYS A 88 9.00 -3.46 18.60
C CYS A 88 9.88 -4.28 19.55
N ALA A 89 10.51 -5.36 19.06
CA ALA A 89 11.43 -6.18 19.83
C ALA A 89 12.73 -5.43 20.20
N ASP A 90 13.28 -4.65 19.26
CA ASP A 90 14.44 -3.79 19.48
C ASP A 90 14.15 -2.74 20.57
N MET A 91 13.03 -2.02 20.48
CA MET A 91 12.62 -1.04 21.49
C MET A 91 12.45 -1.67 22.88
N LYS A 92 11.94 -2.90 22.96
CA LYS A 92 11.78 -3.63 24.23
C LYS A 92 13.14 -4.03 24.83
N ARG A 93 14.09 -4.48 23.99
CA ARG A 93 15.46 -4.79 24.40
C ARG A 93 16.17 -3.56 24.93
N ASP A 94 16.18 -2.47 24.17
CA ASP A 94 16.89 -1.25 24.55
C ASP A 94 16.30 -0.62 25.81
N LYS A 95 14.97 -0.71 26.01
CA LYS A 95 14.32 -0.30 27.27
C LYS A 95 14.81 -1.14 28.46
N GLY A 96 14.98 -2.45 28.27
CA GLY A 96 15.53 -3.34 29.29
C GLY A 96 16.97 -2.98 29.66
N ILE A 97 17.82 -2.73 28.66
CA ILE A 97 19.21 -2.29 28.86
C ILE A 97 19.26 -0.95 29.59
N ALA A 98 18.48 0.05 29.15
CA ALA A 98 18.43 1.35 29.79
C ALA A 98 17.99 1.27 31.27
N SER A 99 17.04 0.37 31.58
CA SER A 99 16.58 0.14 32.94
C SER A 99 17.61 -0.55 33.83
N LEU A 100 18.49 -1.39 33.26
CA LEU A 100 19.51 -2.14 33.99
C LEU A 100 20.77 -1.29 34.25
N PHE A 101 21.17 -0.50 33.25
CA PHE A 101 22.44 0.23 33.28
C PHE A 101 22.31 1.69 33.71
N GLY A 102 21.09 2.18 33.97
CA GLY A 102 20.87 3.59 34.32
C GLY A 102 21.44 4.54 33.27
N THR A 103 21.48 4.11 32.00
CA THR A 103 22.03 4.88 30.88
C THR A 103 21.47 6.29 30.91
N GLY A 104 22.33 7.29 30.68
CA GLY A 104 21.97 8.69 30.83
C GLY A 104 20.58 9.00 30.27
N LEU A 105 19.70 9.55 31.12
CA LEU A 105 18.30 9.83 30.80
C LEU A 105 18.11 10.53 29.44
N ASN A 106 19.11 11.30 29.00
CA ASN A 106 19.12 12.03 27.73
C ASN A 106 19.43 11.14 26.51
N GLU A 107 20.35 10.18 26.62
CA GLU A 107 20.66 9.23 25.54
C GLU A 107 19.46 8.31 25.30
N TRP A 108 18.84 7.82 26.37
CA TRP A 108 17.62 7.00 26.26
C TRP A 108 16.45 7.78 25.64
N LYS A 109 16.29 9.08 25.94
CA LYS A 109 15.26 9.91 25.30
C LYS A 109 15.44 9.99 23.79
N SER A 110 16.68 10.12 23.32
CA SER A 110 17.02 10.15 21.88
C SER A 110 16.78 8.79 21.21
N VAL A 111 17.26 7.71 21.82
CA VAL A 111 17.08 6.34 21.30
C VAL A 111 15.60 5.96 21.26
N LYS A 112 14.84 6.28 22.31
CA LYS A 112 13.40 6.03 22.36
C LYS A 112 12.63 6.81 21.30
N SER A 113 12.99 8.09 21.05
CA SER A 113 12.31 8.90 20.05
C SER A 113 12.55 8.39 18.63
N ALA A 114 13.77 7.92 18.33
CA ALA A 114 14.12 7.28 17.07
C ALA A 114 13.30 6.00 16.83
N HIS A 115 13.25 5.09 17.82
CA HIS A 115 12.42 3.88 17.75
C HIS A 115 10.93 4.20 17.58
N ALA A 116 10.41 5.15 18.36
CA ALA A 116 9.01 5.56 18.27
C ALA A 116 8.67 6.21 16.91
N SER A 117 9.62 6.93 16.30
CA SER A 117 9.47 7.47 14.94
C SER A 117 9.39 6.34 13.90
N LYS A 118 10.34 5.38 13.97
CA LYS A 118 10.38 4.22 13.07
C LYS A 118 9.11 3.37 13.16
N ILE A 119 8.66 3.05 14.37
CA ILE A 119 7.42 2.30 14.61
C ILE A 119 6.20 3.05 14.04
N ARG A 120 6.09 4.36 14.27
CA ARG A 120 4.99 5.17 13.71
C ARG A 120 4.98 5.20 12.18
N SER A 121 6.16 5.28 11.56
CA SER A 121 6.28 5.21 10.11
C SER A 121 5.79 3.86 9.56
N LEU A 122 6.25 2.75 10.16
CA LEU A 122 5.84 1.40 9.77
C LEU A 122 4.34 1.15 9.99
N ILE A 123 3.77 1.69 11.08
CA ILE A 123 2.32 1.64 11.32
C ILE A 123 1.56 2.43 10.24
N ASN A 124 2.04 3.62 9.88
CA ASN A 124 1.39 4.41 8.83
C ASN A 124 1.47 3.72 7.47
N GLU A 125 2.62 3.12 7.14
CA GLU A 125 2.80 2.32 5.93
C GLU A 125 1.88 1.09 5.91
N ALA A 126 1.77 0.37 7.04
CA ALA A 126 0.83 -0.73 7.19
C ALA A 126 -0.63 -0.29 7.05
N ASN A 127 -1.01 0.86 7.62
CA ASN A 127 -2.37 1.39 7.53
C ASN A 127 -2.74 1.80 6.11
N LEU A 128 -1.82 2.46 5.36
CA LEU A 128 -2.04 2.76 3.94
C LEU A 128 -2.25 1.50 3.10
N LEU A 129 -1.59 0.40 3.45
CA LEU A 129 -1.79 -0.90 2.82
C LEU A 129 -3.13 -1.57 3.21
N ILE A 130 -3.66 -1.27 4.40
CA ILE A 130 -4.96 -1.77 4.90
C ILE A 130 -6.11 -0.96 4.31
N ASP A 131 -5.99 0.35 4.14
CA ASP A 131 -7.04 1.21 3.59
C ASP A 131 -7.37 0.86 2.12
N PHE A 132 -6.39 0.37 1.35
CA PHE A 132 -6.65 -0.19 0.02
C PHE A 132 -7.44 -1.51 0.05
N VAL A 133 -7.41 -2.26 1.16
CA VAL A 133 -8.17 -3.51 1.36
C VAL A 133 -9.57 -3.23 1.92
N LEU A 134 -9.73 -2.16 2.71
CA LEU A 134 -11.02 -1.74 3.29
C LEU A 134 -11.87 -0.85 2.38
N ALA A 135 -11.38 -0.50 1.18
CA ALA A 135 -12.19 0.18 0.17
C ALA A 135 -13.28 -0.75 -0.41
N ASP A 136 -14.36 -0.84 0.35
CA ASP A 136 -15.70 -1.34 -0.02
C ASP A 136 -15.81 -2.83 -0.38
N THR A 137 -15.63 -3.70 0.62
CA THR A 137 -16.45 -4.92 0.69
C THR A 137 -17.83 -4.52 1.20
N GLY A 138 -18.76 -4.28 0.27
CA GLY A 138 -20.10 -3.80 0.55
C GLY A 138 -20.82 -4.51 1.70
N LYS A 139 -21.75 -3.80 2.33
CA LYS A 139 -22.53 -4.19 3.52
C LYS A 139 -22.81 -5.69 3.63
N GLY A 140 -22.15 -6.37 4.57
CA GLY A 140 -22.38 -7.79 4.83
C GLY A 140 -21.83 -8.25 6.17
N LYS A 141 -22.47 -7.81 7.26
CA LYS A 141 -22.50 -8.41 8.62
C LYS A 141 -21.31 -9.30 9.01
N THR A 142 -20.39 -8.74 9.79
CA THR A 142 -19.56 -9.52 10.72
C THR A 142 -20.48 -10.20 11.74
N THR A 143 -20.79 -11.48 11.52
CA THR A 143 -21.30 -12.36 12.58
C THR A 143 -20.15 -13.24 13.04
N ARG A 144 -19.79 -13.04 14.30
CA ARG A 144 -18.88 -13.87 15.07
C ARG A 144 -19.63 -15.15 15.45
N THR A 145 -19.08 -16.30 15.10
CA THR A 145 -19.24 -17.54 15.89
C THR A 145 -18.06 -17.62 16.84
#